data_AF-A0A7C7L6N8-F1
#
_entry.id   AF-A0A7C7L6N8-F1
#
_cell.length_a   1.000
_cell.length_b   1.000
_cell.length_c   1.000
_cell.angle_alpha   90.00
_cell.angle_beta   90.00
_cell.angle_gamma   90.00
#
_symmetry.space_group_name_H-M   'P 1'
#
loop_
_entity.id
_entity.type
_entity.pdbx_description
1 polymer ?
#
loop_
_entity_poly.entity_id
_entity_poly.type
_entity_poly.pdbx_seq_one_letter_code
_entity_poly.pdbx_strand_id
1 'polypeptide(L)'
;MPDGFILFQPKDIVSGDFYWMQHHNDKVYFAACDCTGHGVPGAFMSMIGSSLLDEAVVEKEITQPSEIFFEVRKGFINALKQTGETQKDGMDAVLIAWDKQSTLQVAAAYSPVLIIRNGEIQELKPDRQPVGFHTGAQKPFTHHELKLEKGDTVYLFSDGYPDQFGGPKDKKFMMKNFKKLLLSIQDKTMNEQKTILETTMAEWKGD
;
A
#
# COMPACT_ATOMS: atom_id res chain seq x y z
N MET A 1 -18.11 6.56 -3.31
CA MET A 1 -16.79 5.98 -3.64
C MET A 1 -16.78 5.62 -5.12
N PRO A 2 -15.62 5.63 -5.79
CA PRO A 2 -15.51 5.08 -7.13
C PRO A 2 -15.68 3.55 -7.06
N ASP A 3 -15.98 2.93 -8.19
CA ASP A 3 -15.98 1.46 -8.28
C ASP A 3 -14.57 0.93 -7.98
N GLY A 4 -14.48 -0.15 -7.22
CA GLY A 4 -13.19 -0.65 -6.72
C GLY A 4 -13.33 -1.95 -5.95
N PHE A 5 -12.19 -2.56 -5.63
CA PHE A 5 -12.15 -3.82 -4.88
C PHE A 5 -10.97 -3.87 -3.91
N ILE A 6 -11.08 -4.77 -2.93
CA ILE A 6 -9.99 -5.15 -2.04
C ILE A 6 -9.73 -6.64 -2.26
N LEU A 7 -8.47 -6.98 -2.54
CA LEU A 7 -7.95 -8.34 -2.55
C LEU A 7 -7.00 -8.45 -1.36
N PHE A 8 -7.42 -9.20 -0.33
CA PHE A 8 -6.65 -9.37 0.89
C PHE A 8 -6.63 -10.85 1.27
N GLN A 9 -5.45 -11.47 1.15
CA GLN A 9 -5.22 -12.90 1.39
C GLN A 9 -4.01 -13.07 2.29
N PRO A 10 -4.18 -13.05 3.63
CA PRO A 10 -3.06 -13.17 4.55
C PRO A 10 -2.45 -14.58 4.50
N LYS A 11 -1.14 -14.66 4.74
CA LYS A 11 -0.41 -15.93 4.77
C LYS A 11 -0.84 -16.83 5.94
N ASP A 12 -1.06 -16.22 7.11
CA ASP A 12 -1.46 -16.88 8.35
C ASP A 12 -2.84 -16.34 8.81
N ILE A 13 -3.35 -16.82 9.95
CA ILE A 13 -4.63 -16.35 10.55
C ILE A 13 -4.61 -14.84 10.83
N VAL A 14 -3.42 -14.28 11.04
CA VAL A 14 -3.20 -12.85 11.30
C VAL A 14 -2.10 -12.33 10.37
N SER A 15 -2.14 -11.04 10.05
CA SER A 15 -1.41 -10.44 8.94
C SER A 15 -0.55 -9.23 9.35
N GLY A 16 0.68 -9.16 8.83
CA GLY A 16 1.49 -7.94 8.83
C GLY A 16 1.02 -6.92 7.79
N ASP A 17 0.34 -7.38 6.74
CA ASP A 17 -0.32 -6.50 5.79
C ASP A 17 -1.68 -6.06 6.33
N PHE A 18 -2.04 -4.82 6.05
CA PHE A 18 -3.39 -4.32 6.25
C PHE A 18 -3.75 -3.26 5.20
N TYR A 19 -5.05 -3.05 5.03
CA TYR A 19 -5.56 -1.88 4.33
C TYR A 19 -6.27 -0.99 5.34
N TRP A 20 -6.23 0.32 5.10
CA TRP A 20 -6.84 1.30 5.97
C TRP A 20 -7.63 2.29 5.12
N MET A 21 -8.77 2.77 5.62
CA MET A 21 -9.61 3.72 4.91
C MET A 21 -10.37 4.59 5.89
N GLN A 22 -10.38 5.89 5.65
CA GLN A 22 -11.00 6.87 6.54
C GLN A 22 -11.62 8.03 5.75
N HIS A 23 -12.79 8.49 6.20
CA HIS A 23 -13.39 9.72 5.71
C HIS A 23 -13.06 10.87 6.65
N HIS A 24 -12.47 11.95 6.13
CA HIS A 24 -12.12 13.12 6.94
C HIS A 24 -12.03 14.38 6.05
N ASN A 25 -12.60 15.50 6.50
CA ASN A 25 -12.55 16.82 5.84
C ASN A 25 -12.75 16.77 4.31
N ASP A 26 -13.90 16.21 3.88
CA ASP A 26 -14.30 16.06 2.47
C ASP A 26 -13.41 15.16 1.59
N LYS A 27 -12.37 14.56 2.16
CA LYS A 27 -11.48 13.62 1.50
C LYS A 27 -11.76 12.18 1.96
N VAL A 28 -11.44 11.24 1.09
CA VAL A 28 -11.34 9.82 1.42
C VAL A 28 -9.88 9.47 1.45
N TYR A 29 -9.41 8.98 2.59
CA TYR A 29 -8.08 8.46 2.75
C TYR A 29 -8.11 6.95 2.61
N PHE A 30 -7.12 6.38 1.95
CA PHE A 30 -6.95 4.93 1.90
C PHE A 30 -5.49 4.55 1.73
N ALA A 31 -5.13 3.42 2.31
CA ALA A 31 -3.76 2.92 2.33
C ALA A 31 -3.71 1.40 2.15
N ALA A 32 -2.62 0.95 1.54
CA ALA A 32 -2.18 -0.45 1.58
C ALA A 32 -0.80 -0.46 2.25
N CYS A 33 -0.66 -1.29 3.28
CA CYS A 33 0.47 -1.30 4.18
C CYS A 33 0.97 -2.73 4.37
N ASP A 34 2.29 -2.90 4.35
CA ASP A 34 3.02 -4.14 4.61
C ASP A 34 3.98 -3.87 5.77
N CYS A 35 3.63 -4.39 6.95
CA CYS A 35 4.42 -4.18 8.15
C CYS A 35 5.56 -5.17 8.28
N THR A 36 6.60 -4.76 8.99
CA THR A 36 7.70 -5.65 9.36
C THR A 36 7.19 -6.89 10.13
N GLY A 37 7.58 -8.08 9.66
CA GLY A 37 7.25 -9.36 10.28
C GLY A 37 5.96 -9.99 9.74
N HIS A 38 5.72 -11.25 10.10
CA HIS A 38 4.52 -12.00 9.69
C HIS A 38 3.92 -12.74 10.88
N GLY A 39 2.69 -13.26 10.72
CA GLY A 39 1.97 -13.89 11.82
C GLY A 39 1.72 -12.92 12.97
N VAL A 40 1.83 -13.41 14.21
CA VAL A 40 1.48 -12.62 15.41
C VAL A 40 2.28 -11.32 15.54
N PRO A 41 3.63 -11.29 15.42
CA PRO A 41 4.38 -10.03 15.46
C PRO A 41 3.95 -9.03 14.40
N GLY A 42 3.73 -9.48 13.16
CA GLY A 42 3.23 -8.64 12.07
C GLY A 42 1.85 -8.06 12.39
N ALA A 43 0.95 -8.85 12.97
CA ALA A 43 -0.39 -8.40 13.35
C ALA A 43 -0.37 -7.28 14.40
N PHE A 44 0.54 -7.35 15.38
CA PHE A 44 0.74 -6.25 16.32
C PHE A 44 1.23 -4.98 15.61
N MET A 45 2.14 -5.11 14.64
CA MET A 45 2.61 -3.99 13.84
C MET A 45 1.48 -3.35 13.03
N SER A 46 0.62 -4.15 12.40
CA SER A 46 -0.57 -3.68 11.69
C SER A 46 -1.52 -2.90 12.58
N MET A 47 -1.76 -3.38 13.81
CA MET A 47 -2.61 -2.68 14.78
C MET A 47 -2.02 -1.33 15.19
N ILE A 48 -0.71 -1.29 15.47
CA ILE A 48 0.00 -0.03 15.77
C ILE A 48 -0.09 0.93 14.57
N GLY A 49 0.21 0.44 13.36
CA GLY A 49 0.16 1.24 12.14
C GLY A 49 -1.21 1.85 11.87
N SER A 50 -2.27 1.04 11.97
CA SER A 50 -3.66 1.50 11.81
C SER A 50 -4.02 2.56 12.86
N SER A 51 -3.69 2.32 14.13
CA SER A 51 -3.98 3.29 15.20
C SER A 51 -3.23 4.61 15.01
N LEU A 52 -1.99 4.57 14.51
CA LEU A 52 -1.20 5.78 14.24
C LEU A 52 -1.73 6.56 13.03
N LEU A 53 -2.28 5.87 12.02
CA LEU A 53 -2.96 6.52 10.90
C LEU A 53 -4.23 7.23 11.38
N ASP A 54 -5.03 6.57 12.23
CA ASP A 54 -6.22 7.18 12.85
C ASP A 54 -5.83 8.40 13.70
N GLU A 55 -4.81 8.27 14.56
CA GLU A 55 -4.30 9.39 15.38
C GLU A 55 -3.86 10.57 14.49
N ALA A 56 -3.08 10.31 13.43
CA ALA A 56 -2.57 11.36 12.55
C ALA A 56 -3.69 12.07 11.78
N VAL A 57 -4.66 11.33 11.23
CA VAL A 57 -5.71 11.88 10.37
C VAL A 57 -6.88 12.44 11.18
N VAL A 58 -7.34 11.73 12.21
CA VAL A 58 -8.58 12.07 12.92
C VAL A 58 -8.29 12.94 14.14
N GLU A 59 -7.30 12.58 14.95
CA GLU A 59 -7.04 13.30 16.22
C GLU A 59 -6.18 14.54 16.00
N LYS A 60 -5.13 14.43 15.17
CA LYS A 60 -4.22 15.54 14.85
C LYS A 60 -4.66 16.35 13.63
N GLU A 61 -5.69 15.90 12.92
CA GLU A 61 -6.26 16.56 11.72
C GLU A 61 -5.22 16.83 10.62
N ILE A 62 -4.17 16.01 10.53
CA ILE A 62 -3.15 16.14 9.48
C ILE A 62 -3.78 15.65 8.17
N THR A 63 -3.77 16.51 7.15
CA THR A 63 -4.51 16.22 5.91
C THR A 63 -3.65 15.77 4.74
N GLN A 64 -2.34 16.04 4.76
CA GLN A 64 -1.42 15.75 3.67
C GLN A 64 -0.73 14.38 3.87
N PRO A 65 -0.83 13.42 2.92
CA PRO A 65 -0.27 12.07 3.07
C PRO A 65 1.20 11.98 3.48
N SER A 66 2.05 12.85 2.94
CA SER A 66 3.49 12.85 3.27
C SER A 66 3.76 13.27 4.71
N GLU A 67 2.94 14.17 5.25
CA GLU A 67 3.03 14.61 6.65
C GLU A 67 2.42 13.57 7.59
N ILE A 68 1.33 12.92 7.18
CA ILE A 68 0.75 11.78 7.90
C ILE A 68 1.80 10.67 8.04
N PHE A 69 2.48 10.28 6.97
CA PHE A 69 3.57 9.30 7.03
C PHE A 69 4.72 9.74 7.93
N PHE A 70 5.06 11.04 7.92
CA PHE A 70 6.06 11.56 8.85
C PHE A 70 5.61 11.43 10.31
N GLU A 71 4.34 11.65 10.61
CA GLU A 71 3.79 11.49 11.96
C GLU A 71 3.69 10.03 12.40
N VAL A 72 3.19 9.15 11.52
CA VAL A 72 3.13 7.70 11.76
C VAL A 72 4.53 7.13 12.00
N ARG A 73 5.54 7.59 11.26
CA ARG A 73 6.94 7.23 11.52
C ARG A 73 7.36 7.57 12.95
N LYS A 74 7.07 8.78 13.45
CA LYS A 74 7.40 9.16 14.83
C LYS A 74 6.68 8.25 15.83
N GLY A 75 5.41 7.96 15.55
CA GLY A 75 4.60 7.03 16.34
C GLY A 75 5.26 5.67 16.48
N PHE A 76 5.69 5.06 15.37
CA PHE A 76 6.40 3.77 15.38
C PHE A 76 7.70 3.82 16.18
N ILE A 77 8.53 4.84 15.97
CA ILE A 77 9.81 4.99 16.67
C ILE A 77 9.57 5.10 18.19
N ASN A 78 8.56 5.87 18.60
CA ASN A 78 8.22 6.07 20.01
C ASN A 78 7.59 4.83 20.65
N ALA A 79 6.58 4.23 20.00
CA ALA A 79 5.84 3.09 20.53
C ALA A 79 6.74 1.86 20.73
N LEU A 80 7.69 1.65 19.80
CA LEU A 80 8.61 0.51 19.82
C LEU A 80 9.95 0.84 20.48
N LYS A 81 10.15 2.10 20.94
CA LYS A 81 11.38 2.58 21.59
C LYS A 81 12.65 2.30 20.77
N GLN A 82 12.56 2.49 19.46
CA GLN A 82 13.63 2.12 18.53
C GLN A 82 14.84 3.06 18.68
N THR A 83 16.01 2.48 18.94
CA THR A 83 17.29 3.21 19.02
C THR A 83 18.10 3.16 17.73
N GLY A 84 17.73 2.27 16.80
CA GLY A 84 18.34 2.13 15.48
C GLY A 84 19.46 1.12 15.35
N GLU A 85 19.88 0.48 16.44
CA GLU A 85 20.98 -0.49 16.43
C GLU A 85 20.56 -1.87 15.92
N THR A 86 19.36 -2.34 16.29
CA THR A 86 18.89 -3.71 16.00
C THR A 86 17.44 -3.81 15.56
N GLN A 87 16.61 -2.78 15.82
CA GLN A 87 15.20 -2.74 15.48
C GLN A 87 14.95 -1.67 14.42
N LYS A 88 14.38 -2.10 13.30
CA LYS A 88 14.03 -1.25 12.16
C LYS A 88 12.59 -1.53 11.74
N ASP A 89 11.72 -1.57 12.73
CA ASP A 89 10.33 -1.92 12.56
C ASP A 89 9.55 -0.71 12.04
N GLY A 90 8.62 -0.99 11.13
CA GLY A 90 7.75 -0.02 10.51
C GLY A 90 6.90 -0.68 9.45
N MET A 91 6.58 0.07 8.39
CA MET A 91 5.86 -0.45 7.25
C MET A 91 6.33 0.12 5.92
N ASP A 92 6.21 -0.70 4.90
CA ASP A 92 6.19 -0.28 3.50
C ASP A 92 4.73 0.02 3.16
N ALA A 93 4.45 1.18 2.60
CA ALA A 93 3.08 1.65 2.50
C ALA A 93 2.87 2.67 1.40
N VAL A 94 1.64 2.70 0.91
CA VAL A 94 1.09 3.82 0.14
C VAL A 94 -0.08 4.40 0.90
N LEU A 95 -0.13 5.72 1.02
CA LEU A 95 -1.28 6.45 1.52
C LEU A 95 -1.74 7.46 0.47
N ILE A 96 -3.04 7.43 0.20
CA ILE A 96 -3.70 8.34 -0.72
C ILE A 96 -4.75 9.14 0.04
N ALA A 97 -4.79 10.44 -0.24
CA ALA A 97 -5.95 11.28 0.05
C ALA A 97 -6.60 11.67 -1.28
N TRP A 98 -7.87 11.30 -1.44
CA TRP A 98 -8.65 11.57 -2.64
C TRP A 98 -9.77 12.56 -2.35
N ASP A 99 -9.82 13.63 -3.13
CA ASP A 99 -10.83 14.69 -3.00
C ASP A 99 -11.96 14.58 -4.03
N LYS A 100 -12.98 15.43 -3.86
CA LYS A 100 -14.15 15.52 -4.74
C LYS A 100 -13.81 16.06 -6.14
N GLN A 101 -12.63 16.62 -6.34
CA GLN A 101 -12.14 17.18 -7.60
C GLN A 101 -11.35 16.15 -8.43
N SER A 102 -11.35 14.88 -7.98
CA SER A 102 -10.60 13.79 -8.57
C SER A 102 -9.10 13.97 -8.50
N THR A 103 -8.60 14.69 -7.49
CA THR A 103 -7.16 14.82 -7.22
C THR A 103 -6.75 13.78 -6.20
N LEU A 104 -5.68 13.04 -6.52
CA LEU A 104 -4.99 12.17 -5.59
C LEU A 104 -3.75 12.89 -5.06
N GLN A 105 -3.68 13.03 -3.74
CA GLN A 105 -2.44 13.30 -3.05
C GLN A 105 -1.89 11.97 -2.56
N VAL A 106 -0.60 11.73 -2.78
CA VAL A 106 0.02 10.43 -2.51
C VAL A 106 1.34 10.59 -1.78
N ALA A 107 1.55 9.74 -0.78
CA ALA A 107 2.86 9.44 -0.23
C ALA A 107 3.10 7.93 -0.32
N ALA A 108 4.32 7.54 -0.69
CA ALA A 108 4.67 6.17 -0.98
C ALA A 108 6.06 5.84 -0.41
N ALA A 109 6.13 4.76 0.37
CA ALA A 109 7.30 4.30 1.10
C ALA A 109 7.58 2.85 0.71
N TYR A 110 8.65 2.63 -0.05
CA TYR A 110 9.04 1.36 -0.73
C TYR A 110 8.02 0.72 -1.68
N SER A 111 6.71 0.89 -1.48
CA SER A 111 5.65 0.36 -2.34
C SER A 111 5.22 1.39 -3.39
N PRO A 112 5.31 1.08 -4.70
CA PRO A 112 4.89 1.99 -5.75
C PRO A 112 3.37 2.05 -5.90
N VAL A 113 2.87 3.11 -6.56
CA VAL A 113 1.49 3.15 -7.06
C VAL A 113 1.50 2.94 -8.57
N LEU A 114 0.64 2.05 -9.05
CA LEU A 114 0.44 1.86 -10.48
C LEU A 114 -0.86 2.54 -10.90
N ILE A 115 -0.76 3.44 -11.87
CA ILE A 115 -1.89 4.09 -12.52
C ILE A 115 -1.93 3.59 -13.95
N ILE A 116 -3.07 3.05 -14.37
CA ILE A 116 -3.28 2.62 -15.75
C ILE A 116 -4.16 3.65 -16.44
N ARG A 117 -3.59 4.31 -17.45
CA ARG A 117 -4.23 5.36 -18.25
C ARG A 117 -3.99 5.06 -19.72
N ASN A 118 -5.05 5.06 -20.53
CA ASN A 118 -4.97 4.83 -21.98
C ASN A 118 -4.21 3.54 -22.38
N GLY A 119 -4.34 2.47 -21.57
CA GLY A 119 -3.66 1.19 -21.82
C GLY A 119 -2.16 1.19 -21.48
N GLU A 120 -1.65 2.22 -20.82
CA GLU A 120 -0.27 2.32 -20.38
C GLU A 120 -0.18 2.38 -18.85
N ILE A 121 0.88 1.77 -18.29
CA ILE A 121 1.16 1.85 -16.86
C ILE A 121 2.07 3.05 -16.59
N GLN A 122 1.59 3.94 -15.74
CA GLN A 122 2.37 4.98 -15.08
C GLN A 122 2.69 4.52 -13.66
N GLU A 123 3.97 4.60 -13.27
CA GLU A 123 4.42 4.22 -11.94
C GLU A 123 4.82 5.48 -11.16
N LEU A 124 4.12 5.71 -10.05
CA LEU A 124 4.53 6.69 -9.05
C LEU A 124 5.58 6.03 -8.16
N LYS A 125 6.82 6.51 -8.28
CA LYS A 125 7.97 5.93 -7.58
C LYS A 125 7.91 6.25 -6.08
N PRO A 126 8.08 5.24 -5.22
CA PRO A 126 8.11 5.46 -3.79
C PRO A 126 9.44 6.05 -3.33
N ASP A 127 9.43 6.69 -2.17
CA ASP A 127 10.65 6.98 -1.45
C ASP A 127 11.30 5.67 -0.99
N ARG A 128 12.63 5.60 -1.11
CA ARG A 128 13.42 4.43 -0.68
C ARG A 128 13.71 4.46 0.82
N GLN A 129 12.66 4.56 1.61
CA GLN A 129 12.67 4.59 3.07
C GLN A 129 11.33 4.05 3.60
N PRO A 130 11.31 3.41 4.79
CA PRO A 130 10.07 2.90 5.37
C PRO A 130 9.32 4.00 6.11
N VAL A 131 8.04 3.75 6.41
CA VAL A 131 7.29 4.47 7.45
C VAL A 131 7.60 3.84 8.81
N GLY A 132 8.76 4.22 9.34
CA GLY A 132 9.31 3.69 10.58
C GLY A 132 10.76 4.10 10.73
N PHE A 133 11.52 3.36 11.51
CA PHE A 133 12.92 3.71 11.73
C PHE A 133 13.76 3.53 10.45
N HIS A 134 14.43 4.61 10.02
CA HIS A 134 15.39 4.60 8.92
C HIS A 134 16.79 4.96 9.43
N THR A 135 17.82 4.20 9.06
CA THR A 135 19.20 4.52 9.45
C THR A 135 19.70 5.77 8.71
N GLY A 136 20.28 6.71 9.46
CA GLY A 136 20.79 7.97 8.92
C GLY A 136 19.79 9.13 9.06
N ALA A 137 19.85 10.09 8.16
CA ALA A 137 18.95 11.24 8.20
C ALA A 137 17.51 10.83 7.90
N GLN A 138 16.58 11.20 8.79
CA GLN A 138 15.15 11.04 8.56
C GLN A 138 14.71 12.02 7.47
N LYS A 139 14.60 11.53 6.23
CA LYS A 139 14.17 12.36 5.09
C LYS A 139 12.65 12.54 5.13
N PRO A 140 12.14 13.71 4.70
CA PRO A 140 10.71 13.86 4.47
C PRO A 140 10.25 12.87 3.38
N PHE A 141 8.96 12.56 3.39
CA PHE A 141 8.33 11.82 2.30
C PHE A 141 7.98 12.78 1.16
N THR A 142 8.13 12.31 -0.08
CA THR A 142 7.77 13.07 -1.27
C THR A 142 6.26 13.20 -1.34
N HIS A 143 5.79 14.44 -1.51
CA HIS A 143 4.38 14.72 -1.80
C HIS A 143 4.15 14.64 -3.31
N HIS A 144 3.31 13.71 -3.73
CA HIS A 144 2.84 13.62 -5.10
C HIS A 144 1.40 14.12 -5.18
N GLU A 145 1.09 14.86 -6.23
CA GLU A 145 -0.27 15.27 -6.57
C GLU A 145 -0.55 14.91 -8.03
N LEU A 146 -1.67 14.23 -8.26
CA LEU A 146 -2.09 13.80 -9.59
C LEU A 146 -3.60 14.01 -9.74
N LYS A 147 -3.99 14.61 -10.86
CA LYS A 147 -5.40 14.66 -11.27
C LYS A 147 -5.76 13.41 -12.06
N LEU A 148 -6.80 12.70 -11.62
CA LEU A 148 -7.34 11.55 -12.33
C LEU A 148 -8.17 11.97 -13.54
N GLU A 149 -8.05 11.18 -14.59
CA GLU A 149 -8.88 11.23 -15.78
C GLU A 149 -9.93 10.12 -15.72
N LYS A 150 -11.05 10.34 -16.43
CA LYS A 150 -12.10 9.33 -16.51
C LYS A 150 -11.54 8.08 -17.20
N GLY A 151 -11.67 6.93 -16.54
CA GLY A 151 -11.18 5.64 -17.05
C GLY A 151 -9.80 5.26 -16.50
N ASP A 152 -9.17 6.11 -15.68
CA ASP A 152 -7.97 5.72 -14.94
C ASP A 152 -8.29 4.61 -13.93
N THR A 153 -7.39 3.64 -13.83
CA THR A 153 -7.39 2.65 -12.75
C THR A 153 -6.16 2.83 -11.88
N VAL A 154 -6.32 2.77 -10.55
CA VAL A 154 -5.25 2.96 -9.58
C VAL A 154 -5.11 1.71 -8.73
N TYR A 155 -3.92 1.12 -8.70
CA TYR A 155 -3.61 -0.07 -7.90
C TYR A 155 -2.58 0.26 -6.81
N LEU A 156 -2.95 -0.09 -5.59
CA LEU A 156 -2.09 -0.12 -4.41
C LEU A 156 -1.95 -1.59 -4.01
N PHE A 157 -0.73 -2.02 -3.71
CA PHE A 157 -0.44 -3.42 -3.41
C PHE A 157 0.85 -3.52 -2.58
N SER A 158 0.96 -4.60 -1.81
CA SER A 158 2.21 -5.03 -1.16
C SER A 158 3.01 -5.96 -2.07
N ASP A 159 4.21 -6.34 -1.65
CA ASP A 159 5.05 -7.25 -2.43
C ASP A 159 4.47 -8.68 -2.54
N GLY A 160 3.47 -9.03 -1.72
CA GLY A 160 2.92 -10.37 -1.63
C GLY A 160 2.46 -10.94 -2.98
N TYR A 161 1.81 -10.14 -3.83
CA TYR A 161 1.40 -10.60 -5.17
C TYR A 161 2.60 -10.85 -6.11
N PRO A 162 3.46 -9.86 -6.41
CA PRO A 162 4.61 -10.09 -7.29
C PRO A 162 5.64 -11.08 -6.73
N ASP A 163 5.74 -11.25 -5.41
CA ASP A 163 6.71 -12.14 -4.78
C ASP A 163 6.17 -13.55 -4.49
N GLN A 164 4.90 -13.84 -4.81
CA GLN A 164 4.35 -15.19 -4.66
C GLN A 164 5.17 -16.22 -5.47
N PHE A 165 5.67 -17.24 -4.77
CA PHE A 165 6.29 -18.40 -5.38
C PHE A 165 5.25 -19.39 -5.92
N GLY A 166 5.56 -20.02 -7.04
CA GLY A 166 4.72 -21.04 -7.63
C GLY A 166 5.08 -21.35 -9.09
N GLY A 167 4.11 -21.88 -9.81
CA GLY A 167 4.23 -22.33 -11.19
C GLY A 167 5.14 -23.56 -11.36
N PRO A 168 5.32 -24.04 -12.60
CA PRO A 168 6.02 -25.31 -12.87
C PRO A 168 7.50 -25.35 -12.47
N LYS A 169 8.08 -24.22 -12.07
CA LYS A 169 9.50 -24.07 -11.73
C LYS A 169 9.73 -23.48 -10.34
N ASP A 170 8.67 -23.35 -9.54
CA ASP A 170 8.71 -22.76 -8.20
C ASP A 170 9.46 -21.41 -8.16
N LYS A 171 8.94 -20.44 -8.91
CA LYS A 171 9.53 -19.09 -9.03
C LYS A 171 8.54 -18.02 -8.59
N LYS A 172 9.07 -16.86 -8.20
CA LYS A 172 8.27 -15.65 -7.99
C LYS A 172 7.42 -15.32 -9.24
N PHE A 173 6.22 -14.79 -9.03
CA PHE A 173 5.35 -14.30 -10.10
C PHE A 173 6.00 -13.14 -10.88
N MET A 174 6.77 -12.30 -10.18
CA MET A 174 7.49 -11.13 -10.65
C MET A 174 6.59 -9.94 -11.02
N MET A 175 7.05 -8.73 -10.66
CA MET A 175 6.43 -7.45 -11.00
C MET A 175 6.10 -7.30 -12.50
N LYS A 176 6.95 -7.83 -13.38
CA LYS A 176 6.74 -7.78 -14.83
C LYS A 176 5.47 -8.52 -15.26
N ASN A 177 5.19 -9.68 -14.67
CA ASN A 177 3.98 -10.45 -15.01
C ASN A 177 2.75 -9.84 -14.36
N PHE A 178 2.89 -9.32 -13.14
CA PHE A 178 1.81 -8.58 -12.47
C PHE A 178 1.33 -7.39 -13.29
N LYS A 179 2.24 -6.53 -13.74
CA LYS A 179 1.94 -5.41 -14.64
C LYS A 179 1.25 -5.85 -15.94
N LYS A 180 1.72 -6.94 -16.56
CA LYS A 180 1.08 -7.50 -17.77
C LYS A 180 -0.35 -7.97 -17.51
N LEU A 181 -0.57 -8.65 -16.39
CA LEU A 181 -1.89 -9.12 -15.98
C LEU A 181 -2.84 -7.95 -15.78
N LEU A 182 -2.43 -6.92 -15.02
CA LEU A 182 -3.24 -5.72 -14.81
C LEU A 182 -3.63 -5.04 -16.13
N LEU A 183 -2.68 -4.90 -17.07
CA LEU A 183 -2.99 -4.36 -18.40
C LEU A 183 -4.00 -5.21 -19.18
N SER A 184 -3.92 -6.54 -19.06
CA SER A 184 -4.79 -7.45 -19.82
C SER A 184 -6.25 -7.49 -19.35
N ILE A 185 -6.55 -6.95 -18.17
CA ILE A 185 -7.88 -7.01 -17.54
C ILE A 185 -8.58 -5.64 -17.46
N GLN A 186 -8.01 -4.58 -18.06
CA GLN A 186 -8.56 -3.22 -17.96
C GLN A 186 -9.95 -3.04 -18.60
N ASP A 187 -10.34 -3.91 -19.53
CA ASP A 187 -11.67 -3.90 -20.14
C ASP A 187 -12.75 -4.56 -19.26
N LYS A 188 -12.35 -5.16 -18.13
CA LYS A 188 -13.24 -5.86 -17.21
C LYS A 188 -13.73 -4.94 -16.09
N THR A 189 -14.89 -5.27 -15.53
CA THR A 189 -15.41 -4.62 -14.32
C THR A 189 -14.50 -4.87 -13.12
N MET A 190 -14.54 -4.01 -12.10
CA MET A 190 -13.67 -4.16 -10.91
C MET A 190 -13.84 -5.51 -10.22
N ASN A 191 -15.07 -6.04 -10.18
CA ASN A 191 -15.32 -7.36 -9.62
C ASN A 191 -14.72 -8.50 -10.47
N GLU A 192 -14.85 -8.43 -11.80
CA GLU A 192 -14.20 -9.40 -12.69
C GLU A 192 -12.68 -9.34 -12.60
N GLN A 193 -12.11 -8.13 -12.53
CA GLN A 193 -10.67 -7.94 -12.32
C GLN A 193 -10.21 -8.61 -11.02
N LYS A 194 -10.94 -8.39 -9.92
CA LYS A 194 -10.68 -9.06 -8.63
C LYS A 194 -10.69 -10.57 -8.80
N THR A 195 -11.73 -11.15 -9.40
CA THR A 195 -11.84 -12.59 -9.61
C THR A 195 -10.69 -13.14 -10.46
N ILE A 196 -10.29 -12.44 -11.52
CA ILE A 196 -9.17 -12.85 -12.37
C ILE A 196 -7.85 -12.83 -11.59
N LEU A 197 -7.63 -11.81 -10.76
CA LEU A 197 -6.45 -11.71 -9.89
C LEU A 197 -6.42 -12.85 -8.86
N GLU A 198 -7.53 -13.12 -8.18
CA GLU A 198 -7.65 -14.23 -7.22
C GLU A 198 -7.39 -15.58 -7.88
N THR A 199 -7.98 -15.81 -9.06
CA THR A 199 -7.84 -17.05 -9.82
C THR A 199 -6.39 -17.23 -10.29
N THR A 200 -5.80 -16.18 -10.88
CA THR A 200 -4.41 -16.23 -11.34
C THR A 200 -3.44 -16.49 -10.20
N MET A 201 -3.69 -15.90 -9.03
CA MET A 201 -2.88 -16.12 -7.84
C MET A 201 -2.97 -17.56 -7.35
N ALA A 202 -4.19 -18.11 -7.25
CA ALA A 202 -4.41 -19.50 -6.83
C ALA A 202 -3.78 -20.50 -7.80
N GLU A 203 -3.98 -20.31 -9.10
CA GLU A 203 -3.38 -21.14 -10.16
C GLU A 203 -1.85 -21.05 -10.16
N TRP A 204 -1.29 -19.86 -9.92
CA TRP A 204 0.14 -19.69 -9.85
C TRP A 204 0.74 -20.37 -8.63
N LYS A 205 0.18 -20.13 -7.45
CA LYS A 205 0.64 -20.74 -6.20
C LYS A 205 0.64 -22.27 -6.30
N GLY A 206 -0.37 -22.84 -6.96
CA GLY A 206 -0.56 -24.28 -7.02
C GLY A 206 -0.97 -24.85 -5.67
N ASP A 207 -0.85 -26.18 -5.55
CA ASP A 207 -1.05 -26.93 -4.30
C ASP A 207 0.16 -26.83 -3.36
#